data_AF-A0A9Q7FD84-F1
#
_entry.id   AF-A0A9Q7FD84-F1
#
_cell.length_a   1.000
_cell.length_b   1.000
_cell.length_c   1.000
_cell.angle_alpha   90.00
_cell.angle_beta   90.00
_cell.angle_gamma   90.00
#
_symmetry.space_group_name_H-M   'P 1'
#
loop_
_entity.id
_entity.type
_entity.pdbx_description
1 polymer ?
#
loop_
_entity_poly.entity_id
_entity_poly.type
_entity_poly.pdbx_seq_one_letter_code
_entity_poly.pdbx_strand_id
1 'polypeptide(L)'
;MTAPYSPLRGVLVAFAAYAVFAFSDASIKILHGALPSYQVTFIGALFGIAALPFLKTRSDTWSDIVKTSNRPLWMLRFVCGAIGSICSVVAFTKLPMAEAFALLFLLPSFVTILSVIFLKEDVRWQRWTAVTIGFIGVLIVLRPGFRELTIGHFCAAAGGLTAAISIVIFRAMGPSEKRLSLYGAALFGVLVISGALMLTDLALPTPRQWVFLASYGLLGAAGNVLLMNAAKMAPASLVAPPQYSQMIWAILFGYLIFEDHIDAPMAVGIVLIIFSGLLTLLRERKRKTSLPTAVASADSQAALVTLEDPGDPAAKEVRAENR
;
A
#
# COMPACT_ATOMS: atom_id res chain seq x y z
N MET A 1 19.30 25.02 8.88
CA MET A 1 19.49 24.00 9.94
C MET A 1 18.21 23.17 10.06
N THR A 2 18.07 22.09 9.29
CA THR A 2 16.97 21.13 9.47
C THR A 2 17.39 20.15 10.55
N ALA A 3 16.71 20.16 11.70
CA ALA A 3 16.96 19.20 12.77
C ALA A 3 16.91 17.77 12.19
N PRO A 4 17.89 16.90 12.50
CA PRO A 4 17.88 15.53 12.01
C PRO A 4 16.61 14.85 12.54
N TYR A 5 15.73 14.42 11.64
CA TYR A 5 14.49 13.76 12.02
C TYR A 5 14.81 12.54 12.90
N SER A 6 14.17 12.45 14.06
CA SER A 6 14.37 11.28 14.93
C SER A 6 13.63 10.08 14.34
N PRO A 7 14.26 8.89 14.27
CA PRO A 7 13.62 7.69 13.74
C PRO A 7 12.28 7.36 14.42
N LEU A 8 12.16 7.67 15.73
CA LEU A 8 10.91 7.51 16.48
C LEU A 8 9.77 8.35 15.90
N ARG A 9 10.04 9.61 15.51
CA ARG A 9 9.01 10.45 14.87
C ARG A 9 8.55 9.84 13.55
N GLY A 10 9.46 9.28 12.75
CA GLY A 10 9.08 8.57 11.51
C GLY A 10 8.16 7.37 11.77
N VAL A 11 8.45 6.58 12.80
CA VAL A 11 7.60 5.45 13.21
C VAL A 11 6.22 5.91 13.67
N LEU A 12 6.14 6.99 14.47
CA LEU A 12 4.85 7.54 14.93
C LEU A 12 4.02 8.09 13.77
N VAL A 13 4.66 8.76 12.81
CA VAL A 13 3.99 9.25 11.59
C VAL A 13 3.51 8.08 10.73
N ALA A 14 4.28 6.99 10.63
CA ALA A 14 3.84 5.78 9.92
C ALA A 14 2.62 5.14 10.59
N PHE A 15 2.63 5.02 11.92
CA PHE A 15 1.48 4.51 12.67
C PHE A 15 0.22 5.38 12.45
N ALA A 16 0.38 6.70 12.49
CA ALA A 16 -0.70 7.63 12.19
C ALA A 16 -1.22 7.48 10.74
N ALA A 17 -0.32 7.28 9.76
CA ALA A 17 -0.69 7.03 8.37
C ALA A 17 -1.59 5.78 8.24
N TYR A 18 -1.19 4.67 8.88
CA TYR A 18 -1.94 3.42 8.86
C TYR A 18 -3.26 3.48 9.63
N ALA A 19 -3.34 4.28 10.70
CA ALA A 19 -4.62 4.59 11.35
C ALA A 19 -5.55 5.35 10.39
N VAL A 20 -5.06 6.40 9.73
CA VAL A 20 -5.81 7.19 8.74
C VAL A 20 -6.30 6.33 7.58
N PHE A 21 -5.47 5.39 7.09
CA PHE A 21 -5.91 4.41 6.09
C PHE A 21 -7.05 3.54 6.60
N ALA A 22 -6.97 3.02 7.82
CA ALA A 22 -8.06 2.22 8.37
C ALA A 22 -9.38 3.01 8.51
N PHE A 23 -9.33 4.31 8.84
CA PHE A 23 -10.51 5.18 8.80
C PHE A 23 -11.05 5.40 7.37
N SER A 24 -10.16 5.53 6.38
CA SER A 24 -10.53 5.57 4.96
C SER A 24 -11.26 4.29 4.55
N ASP A 25 -10.72 3.13 4.91
CA ASP A 25 -11.30 1.82 4.61
C ASP A 25 -12.63 1.60 5.34
N ALA A 26 -12.77 2.06 6.58
CA ALA A 26 -14.05 2.04 7.30
C ALA A 26 -15.11 2.91 6.60
N SER A 27 -14.72 4.07 6.03
CA SER A 27 -15.64 4.98 5.33
C SER A 27 -16.31 4.30 4.13
N ILE A 28 -15.57 3.49 3.36
CA ILE A 28 -16.15 2.74 2.24
C ILE A 28 -16.99 1.56 2.70
N LYS A 29 -16.62 0.89 3.80
CA LYS A 29 -17.42 -0.23 4.33
C LYS A 29 -18.81 0.23 4.78
N ILE A 30 -18.91 1.43 5.37
CA ILE A 30 -20.20 2.06 5.75
C ILE A 30 -21.14 2.27 4.56
N LEU A 31 -20.63 2.30 3.32
CA LEU A 31 -21.48 2.38 2.13
C LEU A 31 -22.25 1.09 1.85
N HIS A 32 -21.91 -0.05 2.49
CA HIS A 32 -22.57 -1.36 2.34
C HIS A 32 -22.80 -1.80 0.88
N GLY A 33 -21.94 -1.38 -0.05
CA GLY A 33 -22.10 -1.68 -1.47
C GLY A 33 -23.30 -1.00 -2.14
N ALA A 34 -23.85 0.06 -1.55
CA ALA A 34 -24.94 0.85 -2.13
C ALA A 34 -24.54 1.62 -3.41
N LEU A 35 -23.23 1.76 -3.64
CA LEU A 35 -22.66 2.33 -4.85
C LEU A 35 -21.75 1.28 -5.50
N PRO A 36 -21.70 1.23 -6.84
CA PRO A 36 -20.78 0.35 -7.53
C PRO A 36 -19.33 0.64 -7.15
N SER A 37 -18.52 -0.41 -6.97
CA SER A 37 -17.16 -0.27 -6.44
C SER A 37 -16.25 0.58 -7.33
N TYR A 38 -16.41 0.51 -8.65
CA TYR A 38 -15.68 1.35 -9.60
C TYR A 38 -16.08 2.84 -9.50
N GLN A 39 -17.32 3.15 -9.14
CA GLN A 39 -17.74 4.53 -8.89
C GLN A 39 -17.11 5.06 -7.60
N VAL A 40 -17.11 4.25 -6.54
CA VAL A 40 -16.47 4.59 -5.26
C VAL A 40 -14.98 4.86 -5.44
N THR A 41 -14.27 4.01 -6.19
CA THR A 41 -12.84 4.20 -6.46
C THR A 41 -12.56 5.41 -7.34
N PHE A 42 -13.40 5.66 -8.35
CA PHE A 42 -13.26 6.84 -9.21
C PHE A 42 -13.39 8.13 -8.41
N ILE A 43 -14.48 8.27 -7.63
CA ILE A 43 -14.73 9.47 -6.82
C ILE A 43 -13.64 9.62 -5.75
N GLY A 44 -13.25 8.52 -5.09
CA GLY A 44 -12.13 8.53 -4.14
C GLY A 44 -10.82 8.99 -4.77
N ALA A 45 -10.53 8.56 -6.00
CA ALA A 45 -9.35 9.00 -6.75
C ALA A 45 -9.39 10.48 -7.14
N LEU A 46 -10.58 11.06 -7.41
CA LEU A 46 -10.71 12.50 -7.62
C LEU A 46 -10.26 13.30 -6.40
N PHE A 47 -10.68 12.88 -5.20
CA PHE A 47 -10.16 13.48 -3.96
C PHE A 47 -8.68 13.12 -3.72
N GLY A 48 -8.23 11.96 -4.21
CA GLY A 48 -6.82 11.54 -4.24
C GLY A 48 -5.87 12.50 -4.98
N ILE A 49 -6.39 13.29 -5.92
CA ILE A 49 -5.65 14.37 -6.61
C ILE A 49 -5.16 15.42 -5.60
N ALA A 50 -5.86 15.62 -4.48
CA ALA A 50 -5.47 16.57 -3.44
C ALA A 50 -4.09 16.25 -2.82
N ALA A 51 -3.58 15.02 -2.98
CA ALA A 51 -2.22 14.68 -2.57
C ALA A 51 -1.15 15.31 -3.48
N LEU A 52 -1.42 15.51 -4.78
CA LEU A 52 -0.41 15.88 -5.78
C LEU A 52 0.38 17.16 -5.44
N PRO A 53 -0.22 18.25 -4.95
CA PRO A 53 0.53 19.45 -4.57
C PRO A 53 1.53 19.20 -3.43
N PHE A 54 1.24 18.26 -2.52
CA PHE A 54 2.12 17.89 -1.42
C PHE A 54 3.23 16.93 -1.85
N LEU A 55 3.02 16.19 -2.93
CA LEU A 55 4.01 15.28 -3.53
C LEU A 55 4.99 16.01 -4.45
N LYS A 56 4.54 17.09 -5.09
CA LYS A 56 5.33 17.85 -6.06
C LYS A 56 6.49 18.57 -5.38
N THR A 57 7.71 18.34 -5.85
CA THR A 57 8.89 19.10 -5.41
C THR A 57 9.08 20.36 -6.26
N ARG A 58 9.88 21.33 -5.79
CA ARG A 58 10.21 22.55 -6.56
C ARG A 58 10.87 22.25 -7.91
N SER A 59 11.60 21.14 -8.02
CA SER A 59 12.24 20.65 -9.25
C SER A 59 11.28 19.93 -10.21
N ASP A 60 10.05 19.63 -9.78
CA ASP A 60 9.09 18.88 -10.60
C ASP A 60 8.18 19.78 -11.42
N THR A 61 7.88 19.35 -12.64
CA THR A 61 6.85 19.94 -13.50
C THR A 61 5.60 19.06 -13.47
N TRP A 62 4.41 19.63 -13.68
CA TRP A 62 3.15 18.86 -13.75
C TRP A 62 3.15 17.80 -14.87
N SER A 63 3.93 17.99 -15.93
CA SER A 63 4.10 16.97 -16.97
C SER A 63 4.85 15.73 -16.48
N ASP A 64 5.58 15.83 -15.37
CA ASP A 64 6.33 14.71 -14.80
C ASP A 64 5.43 13.67 -14.09
N ILE A 65 4.12 13.93 -13.96
CA ILE A 65 3.15 12.94 -13.47
C ILE A 65 2.98 11.75 -14.45
N VAL A 66 3.22 11.98 -15.73
CA VAL A 66 3.04 10.96 -16.80
C VAL A 66 4.33 10.65 -17.56
N LYS A 67 5.43 11.37 -17.28
CA LYS A 67 6.73 11.05 -17.88
C LYS A 67 7.33 9.84 -17.20
N THR A 68 7.75 8.88 -18.01
CA THR A 68 8.39 7.67 -17.55
C THR A 68 9.47 7.23 -18.54
N SER A 69 10.56 6.72 -18.00
CA SER A 69 11.63 6.01 -18.70
C SER A 69 11.22 4.59 -19.12
N ASN A 70 10.26 3.95 -18.42
CA ASN A 70 9.83 2.57 -18.69
C ASN A 70 8.30 2.46 -18.80
N ARG A 71 7.80 2.70 -20.03
CA ARG A 71 6.37 2.66 -20.34
C ARG A 71 5.67 1.34 -20.00
N PRO A 72 6.23 0.14 -20.29
CA PRO A 72 5.57 -1.12 -19.93
C PRO A 72 5.28 -1.27 -18.44
N LEU A 73 6.25 -1.01 -17.57
CA LEU A 73 6.08 -1.12 -16.13
C LEU A 73 5.18 -0.01 -15.57
N TRP A 74 5.25 1.19 -16.15
CA TRP A 74 4.34 2.28 -15.83
C TRP A 74 2.88 1.91 -16.17
N MET A 75 2.64 1.32 -17.36
CA MET A 75 1.32 0.84 -17.77
C MET A 75 0.82 -0.33 -16.91
N LEU A 76 1.70 -1.25 -16.54
CA LEU A 76 1.34 -2.33 -15.60
C LEU A 76 0.90 -1.75 -14.26
N ARG A 77 1.60 -0.72 -13.75
CA ARG A 77 1.24 -0.01 -12.52
C ARG A 77 -0.08 0.74 -12.65
N PHE A 78 -0.33 1.37 -13.80
CA PHE A 78 -1.60 2.00 -14.12
C PHE A 78 -2.77 1.01 -14.02
N VAL A 79 -2.66 -0.16 -14.65
CA VAL A 79 -3.70 -1.20 -14.58
C VAL A 79 -3.82 -1.78 -13.17
N CYS A 80 -2.69 -2.08 -12.50
CA CYS A 80 -2.69 -2.62 -11.14
C CYS A 80 -3.29 -1.64 -10.13
N GLY A 81 -3.08 -0.33 -10.29
CA GLY A 81 -3.68 0.68 -9.43
C GLY A 81 -5.21 0.63 -9.49
N ALA A 82 -5.78 0.55 -10.69
CA ALA A 82 -7.22 0.44 -10.89
C ALA A 82 -7.79 -0.86 -10.32
N ILE A 83 -7.24 -2.01 -10.73
CA ILE A 83 -7.71 -3.32 -10.30
C ILE A 83 -7.59 -3.44 -8.78
N GLY A 84 -6.44 -3.08 -8.21
CA GLY A 84 -6.21 -3.14 -6.77
C GLY A 84 -7.19 -2.29 -5.97
N SER A 85 -7.49 -1.07 -6.44
CA SER A 85 -8.46 -0.19 -5.78
C SER A 85 -9.88 -0.76 -5.84
N ILE A 86 -10.32 -1.22 -7.02
CA ILE A 86 -11.67 -1.79 -7.20
C ILE A 86 -11.82 -3.05 -6.34
N CYS A 87 -10.84 -3.94 -6.41
CA CYS A 87 -10.82 -5.15 -5.60
C CYS A 87 -10.80 -4.86 -4.10
N SER A 88 -10.08 -3.84 -3.64
CA SER A 88 -10.08 -3.45 -2.22
C SER A 88 -11.45 -2.95 -1.77
N VAL A 89 -12.12 -2.12 -2.58
CA VAL A 89 -13.49 -1.68 -2.27
C VAL A 89 -14.47 -2.85 -2.24
N VAL A 90 -14.40 -3.78 -3.20
CA VAL A 90 -15.22 -4.99 -3.18
C VAL A 90 -14.94 -5.83 -1.93
N ALA A 91 -13.67 -6.02 -1.56
CA ALA A 91 -13.29 -6.78 -0.37
C ALA A 91 -13.88 -6.17 0.91
N PHE A 92 -13.68 -4.86 1.13
CA PHE A 92 -14.15 -4.20 2.35
C PHE A 92 -15.67 -4.04 2.43
N THR A 93 -16.37 -4.01 1.30
CA THR A 93 -17.84 -3.93 1.28
C THR A 93 -18.52 -5.30 1.37
N LYS A 94 -17.80 -6.39 1.08
CA LYS A 94 -18.36 -7.76 1.06
C LYS A 94 -17.86 -8.65 2.19
N LEU A 95 -16.79 -8.27 2.90
CA LEU A 95 -16.19 -9.07 3.96
C LEU A 95 -16.14 -8.32 5.31
N PRO A 96 -16.06 -9.07 6.42
CA PRO A 96 -15.57 -8.53 7.69
C PRO A 96 -14.22 -7.81 7.51
N MET A 97 -14.02 -6.70 8.23
CA MET A 97 -12.83 -5.85 8.08
C MET A 97 -11.53 -6.64 8.33
N ALA A 98 -11.52 -7.42 9.42
CA ALA A 98 -10.39 -8.25 9.79
C ALA A 98 -10.12 -9.37 8.75
N GLU A 99 -11.15 -9.91 8.09
CA GLU A 99 -11.03 -10.94 7.06
C GLU A 99 -10.42 -10.36 5.77
N ALA A 100 -10.88 -9.17 5.36
CA ALA A 100 -10.31 -8.44 4.23
C ALA A 100 -8.82 -8.12 4.44
N PHE A 101 -8.46 -7.58 5.61
CA PHE A 101 -7.06 -7.28 5.94
C PHE A 101 -6.18 -8.53 6.04
N ALA A 102 -6.70 -9.64 6.57
CA ALA A 102 -5.95 -10.90 6.65
C ALA A 102 -5.51 -11.37 5.26
N LEU A 103 -6.40 -11.27 4.27
CA LEU A 103 -6.11 -11.62 2.89
C LEU A 103 -5.21 -10.60 2.19
N LEU A 104 -5.42 -9.30 2.42
CA LEU A 104 -4.55 -8.24 1.90
C LEU A 104 -3.11 -8.38 2.43
N PHE A 105 -2.94 -8.88 3.65
CA PHE A 105 -1.65 -9.17 4.26
C PHE A 105 -0.98 -10.45 3.72
N LEU A 106 -1.51 -11.08 2.66
CA LEU A 106 -0.71 -11.93 1.78
C LEU A 106 0.34 -11.14 0.99
N LEU A 107 0.24 -9.81 0.95
CA LEU A 107 1.16 -8.93 0.25
C LEU A 107 2.64 -9.28 0.47
N PRO A 108 3.18 -9.48 1.70
CA PRO A 108 4.58 -9.84 1.89
C PRO A 108 4.95 -11.19 1.25
N SER A 109 4.02 -12.14 1.25
CA SER A 109 4.18 -13.44 0.59
C SER A 109 4.27 -13.27 -0.92
N PHE A 110 3.33 -12.53 -1.51
CA PHE A 110 3.35 -12.23 -2.95
C PHE A 110 4.58 -11.43 -3.36
N VAL A 111 4.99 -10.43 -2.58
CA VAL A 111 6.22 -9.66 -2.84
C VAL A 111 7.43 -10.58 -2.85
N THR A 112 7.53 -11.50 -1.89
CA THR A 112 8.65 -12.46 -1.83
C THR A 112 8.69 -13.32 -3.09
N ILE A 113 7.57 -13.93 -3.48
CA ILE A 113 7.47 -14.80 -4.67
C ILE A 113 7.78 -14.01 -5.94
N LEU A 114 7.16 -12.85 -6.13
CA LEU A 114 7.36 -12.02 -7.32
C LEU A 114 8.78 -11.48 -7.42
N SER A 115 9.43 -11.18 -6.29
CA SER A 115 10.82 -10.70 -6.28
C SER A 115 11.80 -11.80 -6.72
N VAL A 116 11.56 -13.06 -6.35
CA VAL A 116 12.35 -14.20 -6.87
C VAL A 116 12.18 -14.32 -8.39
N ILE A 117 10.94 -14.24 -8.88
CA ILE A 117 10.63 -14.46 -10.30
C ILE A 117 11.16 -13.32 -11.17
N PHE A 118 10.87 -12.07 -10.80
CA PHE A 118 11.11 -10.90 -11.66
C PHE A 118 12.43 -10.19 -11.38
N LEU A 119 12.86 -10.13 -10.11
CA LEU A 119 14.10 -9.48 -9.72
C LEU A 119 15.25 -10.48 -9.57
N LYS A 120 14.98 -11.79 -9.69
CA LYS A 120 15.97 -12.87 -9.54
C LYS A 120 16.72 -12.80 -8.21
N GLU A 121 16.02 -12.40 -7.15
CA GLU A 121 16.62 -12.30 -5.83
C GLU A 121 16.83 -13.67 -5.20
N ASP A 122 18.01 -13.88 -4.61
CA ASP A 122 18.30 -15.09 -3.85
C ASP A 122 17.56 -15.07 -2.51
N VAL A 123 16.50 -15.86 -2.43
CA VAL A 123 15.68 -15.97 -1.23
C VAL A 123 16.06 -17.21 -0.43
N ARG A 124 16.69 -16.97 0.73
CA ARG A 124 17.02 -18.02 1.70
C ARG A 124 15.77 -18.68 2.29
N TRP A 125 15.91 -19.94 2.73
CA TRP A 125 14.88 -20.76 3.39
C TRP A 125 14.06 -20.01 4.46
N GLN A 126 14.69 -19.09 5.20
CA GLN A 126 14.05 -18.31 6.26
C GLN A 126 12.87 -17.46 5.77
N ARG A 127 12.92 -16.92 4.55
CA ARG A 127 11.79 -16.16 3.98
C ARG A 127 10.68 -17.12 3.54
N TRP A 128 11.04 -18.25 2.92
CA TRP A 128 10.08 -19.30 2.60
C TRP A 128 9.30 -19.76 3.83
N THR A 129 9.95 -19.90 4.99
CA THR A 129 9.22 -20.23 6.23
C THR A 129 8.19 -19.17 6.61
N ALA A 130 8.50 -17.87 6.46
CA ALA A 130 7.54 -16.81 6.74
C ALA A 130 6.38 -16.85 5.73
N VAL A 131 6.67 -16.98 4.44
CA VAL A 131 5.66 -17.14 3.38
C VAL A 131 4.70 -18.29 3.69
N THR A 132 5.23 -19.46 4.05
CA THR A 132 4.44 -20.64 4.41
C THR A 132 3.58 -20.37 5.65
N ILE A 133 4.11 -19.77 6.72
CA ILE A 133 3.35 -19.45 7.93
C ILE A 133 2.21 -18.46 7.62
N GLY A 134 2.50 -17.42 6.83
CA GLY A 134 1.48 -16.43 6.45
C GLY A 134 0.38 -17.03 5.59
N PHE A 135 0.74 -17.92 4.66
CA PHE A 135 -0.22 -18.64 3.84
C PHE A 135 -1.10 -19.60 4.67
N ILE A 136 -0.51 -20.34 5.61
CA ILE A 136 -1.27 -21.18 6.56
C ILE A 136 -2.24 -20.32 7.37
N GLY A 137 -1.80 -19.17 7.87
CA GLY A 137 -2.67 -18.23 8.59
C GLY A 137 -3.88 -17.82 7.75
N VAL A 138 -3.70 -17.55 6.46
CA VAL A 138 -4.81 -17.25 5.55
C VAL A 138 -5.74 -18.43 5.31
N LEU A 139 -5.22 -19.65 5.15
CA LEU A 139 -6.07 -20.83 5.02
C LEU A 139 -6.95 -21.05 6.26
N ILE A 140 -6.42 -20.74 7.45
CA ILE A 140 -7.16 -20.82 8.72
C ILE A 140 -8.27 -19.75 8.78
N VAL A 141 -8.01 -18.54 8.28
CA VAL A 141 -9.03 -17.48 8.19
C VAL A 141 -10.13 -17.85 7.19
N LEU A 142 -9.74 -18.26 5.98
CA LEU A 142 -10.68 -18.59 4.89
C LEU A 142 -11.54 -19.83 5.18
N ARG A 143 -10.96 -20.83 5.87
CA ARG A 143 -11.58 -22.15 6.09
C ARG A 143 -12.22 -22.73 4.82
N PRO A 144 -11.43 -22.94 3.76
CA PRO A 144 -11.96 -23.48 2.52
C PRO A 144 -12.66 -24.83 2.80
N GLY A 145 -13.86 -24.99 2.25
CA GLY A 145 -14.69 -26.18 2.47
C GLY A 145 -15.64 -26.10 3.66
N PHE A 146 -15.44 -25.16 4.60
CA PHE A 146 -16.38 -24.90 5.70
C PHE A 146 -17.21 -23.63 5.48
N ARG A 147 -16.70 -22.66 4.70
CA ARG A 147 -17.40 -21.44 4.31
C ARG A 147 -17.38 -21.28 2.79
N GLU A 148 -18.43 -20.65 2.26
CA GLU A 148 -18.49 -20.31 0.84
C GLU A 148 -17.51 -19.17 0.51
N LEU A 149 -16.69 -19.38 -0.51
CA LEU A 149 -15.79 -18.36 -1.02
C LEU A 149 -16.56 -17.40 -1.92
N THR A 150 -16.88 -16.23 -1.37
CA THR A 150 -17.50 -15.12 -2.13
C THR A 150 -16.47 -14.36 -2.99
N ILE A 151 -16.97 -13.56 -3.92
CA ILE A 151 -16.18 -12.62 -4.75
C ILE A 151 -15.26 -11.72 -3.90
N GLY A 152 -15.67 -11.37 -2.68
CA GLY A 152 -14.89 -10.54 -1.76
C GLY A 152 -13.52 -11.16 -1.43
N HIS A 153 -13.46 -12.48 -1.24
CA HIS A 153 -12.20 -13.18 -0.91
C HIS A 153 -11.23 -13.16 -2.10
N PHE A 154 -11.73 -13.41 -3.31
CA PHE A 154 -10.93 -13.33 -4.53
C PHE A 154 -10.43 -11.91 -4.78
N CYS A 155 -11.28 -10.91 -4.56
CA CYS A 155 -10.89 -9.51 -4.67
C CYS A 155 -9.85 -9.13 -3.60
N ALA A 156 -9.98 -9.56 -2.35
CA ALA A 156 -8.97 -9.27 -1.33
C ALA A 156 -7.59 -9.86 -1.69
N ALA A 157 -7.57 -11.12 -2.17
CA ALA A 157 -6.33 -11.75 -2.65
C ALA A 157 -5.75 -11.03 -3.89
N ALA A 158 -6.60 -10.65 -4.86
CA ALA A 158 -6.18 -9.88 -6.03
C ALA A 158 -5.67 -8.46 -5.66
N GLY A 159 -6.28 -7.83 -4.65
CA GLY A 159 -5.80 -6.56 -4.07
C GLY A 159 -4.40 -6.71 -3.48
N GLY A 160 -4.16 -7.76 -2.70
CA GLY A 160 -2.82 -8.07 -2.17
C GLY A 160 -1.79 -8.33 -3.28
N LEU A 161 -2.19 -9.06 -4.33
CA LEU A 161 -1.32 -9.38 -5.47
C LEU A 161 -0.97 -8.13 -6.30
N THR A 162 -1.94 -7.30 -6.65
CA THR A 162 -1.71 -6.05 -7.41
C THR A 162 -0.90 -5.03 -6.60
N ALA A 163 -1.07 -5.00 -5.28
CA ALA A 163 -0.21 -4.25 -4.38
C ALA A 163 1.22 -4.79 -4.33
N ALA A 164 1.41 -6.11 -4.35
CA ALA A 164 2.73 -6.74 -4.44
C ALA A 164 3.42 -6.47 -5.79
N ILE A 165 2.71 -6.57 -6.90
CA ILE A 165 3.20 -6.18 -8.24
C ILE A 165 3.61 -4.71 -8.22
N SER A 166 2.79 -3.84 -7.64
CA SER A 166 3.09 -2.43 -7.45
C SER A 166 4.40 -2.20 -6.72
N ILE A 167 4.65 -2.93 -5.63
CA ILE A 167 5.91 -2.87 -4.87
C ILE A 167 7.08 -3.35 -5.73
N VAL A 168 6.93 -4.45 -6.46
CA VAL A 168 7.98 -4.98 -7.34
C VAL A 168 8.34 -3.99 -8.45
N ILE A 169 7.34 -3.34 -9.05
CA ILE A 169 7.55 -2.26 -10.04
C ILE A 169 8.30 -1.09 -9.41
N PHE A 170 7.91 -0.66 -8.21
CA PHE A 170 8.58 0.37 -7.46
C PHE A 170 10.06 0.04 -7.20
N ARG A 171 10.39 -1.23 -6.97
CA ARG A 171 11.77 -1.69 -6.79
C ARG A 171 12.57 -1.69 -8.09
N ALA A 172 11.93 -2.07 -9.19
CA ALA A 172 12.57 -2.10 -10.51
C ALA A 172 12.80 -0.69 -11.10
N MET A 173 11.89 0.25 -10.84
CA MET A 173 11.90 1.59 -11.46
C MET A 173 12.28 2.73 -10.51
N GLY A 174 12.16 2.55 -9.20
CA GLY A 174 12.33 3.63 -8.20
C GLY A 174 13.61 4.46 -8.33
N PRO A 175 14.79 3.86 -8.61
CA PRO A 175 16.03 4.61 -8.78
C PRO A 175 16.06 5.53 -10.02
N SER A 176 15.27 5.24 -11.05
CA SER A 176 15.29 5.95 -12.34
C SER A 176 14.02 6.77 -12.62
N GLU A 177 13.01 6.69 -11.74
CA GLU A 177 11.71 7.33 -11.92
C GLU A 177 11.40 8.38 -10.86
N LYS A 178 10.66 9.41 -11.27
CA LYS A 178 10.13 10.41 -10.33
C LYS A 178 8.97 9.82 -9.53
N ARG A 179 8.90 10.15 -8.23
CA ARG A 179 7.77 9.72 -7.35
C ARG A 179 6.43 10.18 -7.88
N LEU A 180 6.41 11.40 -8.41
CA LEU A 180 5.21 12.01 -8.98
C LEU A 180 4.70 11.20 -10.17
N SER A 181 5.59 10.63 -10.98
CA SER A 181 5.24 9.72 -12.08
C SER A 181 4.66 8.41 -11.59
N LEU A 182 5.28 7.79 -10.57
CA LEU A 182 4.83 6.50 -10.04
C LEU A 182 3.51 6.60 -9.27
N TYR A 183 3.27 7.71 -8.57
CA TYR A 183 1.97 8.00 -7.96
C TYR A 183 0.93 8.30 -9.05
N GLY A 184 1.32 9.11 -10.05
CA GLY A 184 0.52 9.44 -11.23
C GLY A 184 0.02 8.22 -11.99
N ALA A 185 0.89 7.23 -12.23
CA ALA A 185 0.56 5.98 -12.90
C ALA A 185 -0.65 5.30 -12.26
N ALA A 186 -0.59 5.06 -10.95
CA ALA A 186 -1.66 4.40 -10.23
C ALA A 186 -2.93 5.27 -10.15
N LEU A 187 -2.78 6.57 -9.84
CA LEU A 187 -3.91 7.49 -9.72
C LEU A 187 -4.68 7.63 -11.03
N PHE A 188 -3.98 7.89 -12.14
CA PHE A 188 -4.60 7.99 -13.45
C PHE A 188 -5.16 6.65 -13.91
N GLY A 189 -4.52 5.54 -13.55
CA GLY A 189 -5.07 4.19 -13.75
C GLY A 189 -6.45 4.06 -13.15
N VAL A 190 -6.58 4.41 -11.87
CA VAL A 190 -7.87 4.37 -11.17
C VAL A 190 -8.88 5.32 -11.82
N LEU A 191 -8.49 6.56 -12.13
CA LEU A 191 -9.39 7.56 -12.73
C LEU A 191 -9.91 7.13 -14.10
N VAL A 192 -9.04 6.64 -14.99
CA VAL A 192 -9.41 6.28 -16.36
C VAL A 192 -10.20 4.98 -16.38
N ILE A 193 -9.70 3.92 -15.76
CA ILE A 193 -10.34 2.60 -15.81
C ILE A 193 -11.63 2.60 -15.00
N SER A 194 -11.60 3.10 -13.76
CA SER A 194 -12.81 3.12 -12.93
C SER A 194 -13.81 4.14 -13.46
N GLY A 195 -13.36 5.25 -14.04
CA GLY A 195 -14.24 6.22 -14.72
C GLY A 195 -14.92 5.64 -15.94
N ALA A 196 -14.20 4.89 -16.79
CA ALA A 196 -14.80 4.19 -17.93
C ALA A 196 -15.83 3.14 -17.50
N LEU A 197 -15.53 2.36 -16.45
CA LEU A 197 -16.48 1.39 -15.89
C LEU A 197 -17.68 2.08 -15.23
N MET A 198 -17.48 3.22 -14.57
CA MET A 198 -18.54 4.01 -13.96
C MET A 198 -19.60 4.46 -14.96
N LEU A 199 -19.24 4.69 -16.23
CA LEU A 199 -20.21 5.05 -17.27
C LEU A 199 -21.22 3.94 -17.58
N THR A 200 -20.95 2.69 -17.19
CA THR A 200 -21.84 1.55 -17.47
C THR A 200 -23.03 1.47 -16.52
N ASP A 201 -22.85 1.87 -15.27
CA ASP A 201 -23.88 1.82 -14.23
C ASP A 201 -23.55 2.88 -13.16
N LEU A 202 -24.10 4.08 -13.37
CA LEU A 202 -23.88 5.26 -12.54
C LEU A 202 -25.04 5.44 -11.57
N ALA A 203 -24.75 5.37 -10.26
CA ALA A 203 -25.72 5.65 -9.21
C ALA A 203 -25.51 7.05 -8.65
N LEU A 204 -26.56 7.84 -8.44
CA LEU A 204 -26.41 9.17 -7.82
C LEU A 204 -26.20 9.04 -6.31
N PRO A 205 -25.05 9.48 -5.75
CA PRO A 205 -24.82 9.37 -4.32
C PRO A 205 -25.71 10.35 -3.54
N THR A 206 -26.27 9.87 -2.43
CA THR A 206 -26.96 10.73 -1.46
C THR A 206 -25.98 11.70 -0.78
N PRO A 207 -26.44 12.81 -0.18
CA PRO A 207 -25.57 13.74 0.54
C PRO A 207 -24.70 13.07 1.62
N ARG A 208 -25.26 12.07 2.31
CA ARG A 208 -24.51 11.29 3.32
C ARG A 208 -23.43 10.42 2.68
N GLN A 209 -23.71 9.80 1.54
CA GLN A 209 -22.72 8.99 0.82
C GLN A 209 -21.57 9.85 0.29
N TRP A 210 -21.84 11.09 -0.13
CA TRP A 210 -20.79 12.05 -0.53
C TRP A 210 -19.78 12.31 0.58
N VAL A 211 -20.22 12.41 1.84
CA VAL A 211 -19.31 12.58 3.00
C VAL A 211 -18.37 11.39 3.13
N PHE A 212 -18.88 10.16 3.00
CA PHE A 212 -18.06 8.95 3.08
C PHE A 212 -17.12 8.78 1.88
N LEU A 213 -17.56 9.14 0.68
CA LEU A 213 -16.73 9.15 -0.53
C LEU A 213 -15.59 10.17 -0.43
N ALA A 214 -15.89 11.37 0.04
CA ALA A 214 -14.89 12.40 0.30
C ALA A 214 -13.92 11.96 1.41
N SER A 215 -14.43 11.38 2.50
CA SER A 215 -13.61 10.84 3.59
C SER A 215 -12.68 9.75 3.11
N TYR A 216 -13.18 8.78 2.33
CA TYR A 216 -12.38 7.72 1.71
C TYR A 216 -11.19 8.31 0.93
N GLY A 217 -11.47 9.19 -0.04
CA GLY A 217 -10.42 9.73 -0.89
C GLY A 217 -9.45 10.68 -0.18
N LEU A 218 -9.95 11.59 0.67
CA LEU A 218 -9.12 12.56 1.39
C LEU A 218 -8.26 11.91 2.48
N LEU A 219 -8.83 10.96 3.25
CA LEU A 219 -8.06 10.21 4.23
C LEU A 219 -7.06 9.29 3.53
N GLY A 220 -7.43 8.65 2.42
CA GLY A 220 -6.50 7.89 1.59
C GLY A 220 -5.34 8.74 1.08
N ALA A 221 -5.61 9.95 0.59
CA ALA A 221 -4.61 10.93 0.18
C ALA A 221 -3.69 11.34 1.35
N ALA A 222 -4.29 11.69 2.49
CA ALA A 222 -3.56 12.08 3.70
C ALA A 222 -2.68 10.94 4.24
N GLY A 223 -3.20 9.72 4.27
CA GLY A 223 -2.46 8.51 4.66
C GLY A 223 -1.26 8.29 3.76
N ASN A 224 -1.43 8.45 2.43
CA ASN A 224 -0.32 8.40 1.49
C ASN A 224 0.72 9.45 1.86
N VAL A 225 0.36 10.74 1.92
CA VAL A 225 1.28 11.85 2.25
C VAL A 225 2.01 11.62 3.58
N LEU A 226 1.32 11.16 4.63
CA LEU A 226 1.93 10.84 5.92
C LEU A 226 2.95 9.71 5.79
N LEU A 227 2.62 8.64 5.08
CA LEU A 227 3.54 7.52 4.85
C LEU A 227 4.77 7.96 4.04
N MET A 228 4.59 8.88 3.08
CA MET A 228 5.68 9.51 2.34
C MET A 228 6.60 10.36 3.24
N ASN A 229 6.03 11.02 4.24
CA ASN A 229 6.81 11.81 5.18
C ASN A 229 7.52 10.91 6.21
N ALA A 230 6.86 9.86 6.70
CA ALA A 230 7.47 8.85 7.57
C ALA A 230 8.72 8.24 6.92
N ALA A 231 8.64 7.95 5.63
CA ALA A 231 9.74 7.45 4.81
C ALA A 231 10.99 8.34 4.79
N LYS A 232 10.80 9.66 4.87
CA LYS A 232 11.89 10.65 4.91
C LYS A 232 12.52 10.75 6.31
N MET A 233 11.78 10.34 7.34
CA MET A 233 12.14 10.55 8.74
C MET A 233 12.77 9.31 9.39
N ALA A 234 12.50 8.12 8.84
CA ALA A 234 13.03 6.86 9.36
C ALA A 234 13.33 5.88 8.21
N PRO A 235 14.32 4.99 8.38
CA PRO A 235 14.57 3.88 7.46
C PRO A 235 13.31 3.04 7.24
N ALA A 236 13.11 2.52 6.03
CA ALA A 236 12.00 1.63 5.69
C ALA A 236 11.77 0.48 6.67
N SER A 237 12.86 -0.11 7.19
CA SER A 237 12.79 -1.20 8.18
C SER A 237 12.07 -0.81 9.49
N LEU A 238 11.97 0.48 9.80
CA LEU A 238 11.22 1.02 10.93
C LEU A 238 9.82 1.52 10.54
N VAL A 239 9.64 1.98 9.29
CA VAL A 239 8.35 2.46 8.75
C VAL A 239 7.41 1.31 8.40
N ALA A 240 7.97 0.15 8.10
CA ALA A 240 7.24 -1.06 7.70
C ALA A 240 6.38 -1.73 8.79
N PRO A 241 6.90 -2.05 10.00
CA PRO A 241 6.11 -2.74 11.02
C PRO A 241 4.81 -2.04 11.43
N PRO A 242 4.74 -0.69 11.48
CA PRO A 242 3.48 0.02 11.70
C PRO A 242 2.33 -0.39 10.76
N GLN A 243 2.58 -0.95 9.57
CA GLN A 243 1.52 -1.44 8.69
C GLN A 243 0.60 -2.47 9.38
N TYR A 244 1.16 -3.34 10.23
CA TYR A 244 0.38 -4.36 10.93
C TYR A 244 -0.60 -3.75 11.95
N SER A 245 -0.45 -2.48 12.33
CA SER A 245 -1.45 -1.80 13.15
C SER A 245 -2.79 -1.66 12.45
N GLN A 246 -2.85 -1.70 11.11
CA GLN A 246 -4.13 -1.70 10.38
C GLN A 246 -5.01 -2.86 10.80
N MET A 247 -4.45 -4.03 11.14
CA MET A 247 -5.24 -5.13 11.66
C MET A 247 -5.87 -4.79 13.01
N ILE A 248 -5.16 -4.09 13.89
CA ILE A 248 -5.71 -3.65 15.18
C ILE A 248 -6.91 -2.73 14.95
N TRP A 249 -6.78 -1.77 14.04
CA TRP A 249 -7.88 -0.87 13.66
C TRP A 249 -9.03 -1.61 12.97
N ALA A 250 -8.73 -2.61 12.14
CA ALA A 250 -9.73 -3.43 11.47
C ALA A 250 -10.59 -4.23 12.46
N ILE A 251 -9.96 -4.81 13.47
CA ILE A 251 -10.64 -5.52 14.57
C ILE A 251 -11.48 -4.53 15.39
N LEU A 252 -10.90 -3.37 15.72
CA LEU A 252 -11.56 -2.34 16.51
C LEU A 252 -12.81 -1.78 15.80
N PHE A 253 -12.69 -1.37 14.54
CA PHE A 253 -13.82 -0.88 13.75
C PHE A 253 -14.80 -1.99 13.41
N GLY A 254 -14.31 -3.20 13.13
CA GLY A 254 -15.13 -4.39 12.96
C GLY A 254 -16.07 -4.56 14.14
N TYR A 255 -15.54 -4.57 15.36
CA TYR A 255 -16.33 -4.74 16.58
C TYR A 255 -17.21 -3.52 16.91
N LEU A 256 -16.68 -2.30 16.88
CA LEU A 256 -17.39 -1.10 17.35
C LEU A 256 -18.40 -0.52 16.36
N ILE A 257 -18.17 -0.67 15.06
CA ILE A 257 -18.97 -0.01 14.01
C ILE A 257 -19.77 -1.03 13.21
N PHE A 258 -19.19 -2.19 12.91
CA PHE A 258 -19.77 -3.16 11.98
C PHE A 258 -20.34 -4.41 12.66
N GLU A 259 -20.21 -4.50 13.99
CA GLU A 259 -20.60 -5.68 14.78
C GLU A 259 -19.98 -6.99 14.23
N ASP A 260 -18.82 -6.89 13.58
CA ASP A 260 -18.07 -8.03 13.06
C ASP A 260 -17.54 -8.85 14.27
N HIS A 261 -17.82 -10.16 14.29
CA HIS A 261 -17.30 -11.07 15.30
C HIS A 261 -16.06 -11.80 14.80
N ILE A 262 -15.07 -11.95 15.67
CA ILE A 262 -13.86 -12.75 15.41
C ILE A 262 -13.95 -14.00 16.27
N ASP A 263 -14.02 -15.14 15.60
CA ASP A 263 -14.00 -16.43 16.26
C ASP A 263 -12.57 -16.96 16.41
N ALA A 264 -12.42 -18.01 17.22
CA ALA A 264 -11.10 -18.49 17.63
C ALA A 264 -10.16 -18.84 16.46
N PRO A 265 -10.59 -19.55 15.39
CA PRO A 265 -9.67 -19.85 14.30
C PRO A 265 -9.30 -18.60 13.50
N MET A 266 -10.21 -17.64 13.31
CA MET A 266 -9.87 -16.36 12.66
C MET A 266 -8.81 -15.60 13.46
N ALA A 267 -8.94 -15.57 14.79
CA ALA A 267 -7.93 -14.97 15.67
C ALA A 267 -6.56 -15.66 15.53
N VAL A 268 -6.52 -17.00 15.51
CA VAL A 268 -5.29 -17.78 15.31
C VAL A 268 -4.66 -17.45 13.95
N GLY A 269 -5.45 -17.42 12.88
CA GLY A 269 -4.99 -17.08 11.54
C GLY A 269 -4.40 -15.66 11.46
N ILE A 270 -5.08 -14.67 12.05
CA ILE A 270 -4.60 -13.28 12.12
C ILE A 270 -3.25 -13.20 12.85
N VAL A 271 -3.11 -13.88 13.99
CA VAL A 271 -1.85 -13.91 14.75
C VAL A 271 -0.72 -14.49 13.90
N LEU A 272 -0.96 -15.58 13.18
CA LEU A 272 0.04 -16.20 12.29
C LEU A 272 0.45 -15.27 11.15
N ILE A 273 -0.50 -14.54 10.55
CA ILE A 273 -0.23 -13.59 9.46
C ILE A 273 0.63 -12.41 9.96
N ILE A 274 0.22 -11.78 11.07
CA ILE A 274 1.00 -10.69 11.69
C ILE A 274 2.39 -11.19 12.07
N PHE A 275 2.48 -12.36 12.70
CA PHE A 275 3.74 -12.94 13.13
C PHE A 275 4.67 -13.25 11.97
N SER A 276 4.17 -13.86 10.89
CA SER A 276 4.93 -14.09 9.65
C SER A 276 5.49 -12.78 9.07
N GLY A 277 4.63 -11.77 9.01
CA GLY A 277 4.97 -10.45 8.51
C GLY A 277 6.07 -9.76 9.34
N LEU A 278 5.92 -9.73 10.66
CA LEU A 278 6.94 -9.21 11.56
C LEU A 278 8.23 -10.04 11.54
N LEU A 279 8.15 -11.37 11.46
CA LEU A 279 9.34 -12.23 11.37
C LEU A 279 10.17 -11.90 10.13
N THR A 280 9.51 -11.66 8.99
CA THR A 280 10.17 -11.24 7.75
C THR A 280 10.97 -9.96 7.98
N LEU A 281 10.35 -8.96 8.61
CA LEU A 281 10.96 -7.66 8.91
C LEU A 281 12.10 -7.70 9.92
N LEU A 282 11.88 -8.36 11.06
CA LEU A 282 12.86 -8.41 12.15
C LEU A 282 14.14 -9.13 11.74
N ARG A 283 14.03 -10.14 10.87
CA ARG A 283 15.17 -10.92 10.38
C ARG A 283 15.96 -10.19 9.30
N GLU A 284 15.31 -9.35 8.51
CA GLU A 284 15.98 -8.46 7.55
C GLU A 284 16.86 -7.41 8.25
N ARG A 285 16.38 -6.86 9.37
CA ARG A 285 17.13 -5.87 10.16
C ARG A 285 18.46 -6.41 10.72
N LYS A 286 18.53 -7.69 11.05
CA LYS A 286 19.73 -8.30 11.66
C LYS A 286 20.89 -8.52 10.68
N ARG A 287 20.71 -8.39 9.36
CA ARG A 287 21.69 -8.89 8.38
C ARG A 287 22.47 -7.88 7.56
N LYS A 288 22.26 -6.55 7.68
CA LYS A 288 23.02 -5.50 6.94
C LYS A 288 23.18 -5.73 5.42
N THR A 289 22.47 -6.68 4.82
CA THR A 289 22.26 -6.79 3.38
C THR A 289 21.44 -5.58 2.94
N SER A 290 21.85 -4.93 1.84
CA SER A 290 21.09 -3.85 1.18
C SER A 290 19.61 -4.22 1.16
N LEU A 291 18.82 -3.41 1.86
CA LEU A 291 17.43 -3.70 2.20
C LEU A 291 16.64 -4.06 0.93
N PRO A 292 16.01 -5.24 0.86
CA PRO A 292 14.93 -5.47 -0.08
C PRO A 292 13.67 -4.85 0.54
N THR A 293 13.32 -3.65 0.08
CA THR A 293 12.19 -2.84 0.56
C THR A 293 10.84 -3.53 0.30
N ALA A 294 10.49 -4.52 1.11
CA ALA A 294 9.29 -5.33 0.89
C ALA A 294 8.05 -4.86 1.67
N VAL A 295 8.20 -3.96 2.64
CA VAL A 295 7.08 -3.52 3.52
C VAL A 295 7.08 -2.00 3.76
N ALA A 296 7.91 -1.26 3.03
CA ALA A 296 7.86 0.17 3.07
C ALA A 296 7.68 0.69 1.66
N SER A 297 6.48 1.14 1.33
CA SER A 297 6.25 2.15 0.30
C SER A 297 7.11 3.43 0.49
N ALA A 298 7.94 3.46 1.55
CA ALA A 298 8.94 4.44 1.90
C ALA A 298 10.25 4.41 1.09
N ASP A 299 10.90 3.28 0.78
CA ASP A 299 12.26 3.39 0.19
C ASP A 299 12.25 3.85 -1.26
N SER A 300 11.19 3.61 -2.02
CA SER A 300 11.04 4.21 -3.37
C SER A 300 10.91 5.73 -3.32
N GLN A 301 10.74 6.27 -2.11
CA GLN A 301 10.72 7.69 -1.80
C GLN A 301 11.90 8.11 -0.90
N ALA A 302 12.76 7.20 -0.47
CA ALA A 302 13.98 7.53 0.26
C ALA A 302 15.19 7.49 -0.69
N ALA A 303 15.24 6.53 -1.62
CA ALA A 303 16.31 6.37 -2.61
C ALA A 303 16.47 7.59 -3.55
N LEU A 304 15.42 8.39 -3.72
CA LEU A 304 15.45 9.63 -4.50
C LEU A 304 16.00 10.83 -3.71
N VAL A 305 16.11 10.76 -2.38
CA VAL A 305 16.65 11.88 -1.56
C VAL A 305 18.18 11.82 -1.50
N THR A 306 18.76 10.63 -1.46
CA THR A 306 20.23 10.46 -1.35
C THR A 306 21.00 10.92 -2.58
N LEU A 307 20.34 11.09 -3.73
CA LEU A 307 20.95 11.61 -4.96
C LEU A 307 20.70 13.12 -5.16
N GLU A 308 19.82 13.74 -4.36
CA GLU A 308 19.42 15.14 -4.51
C GLU A 308 19.99 16.07 -3.42
N ASP A 309 20.83 15.60 -2.48
CA ASP A 309 21.53 16.49 -1.56
C ASP A 309 22.71 17.17 -2.27
N PRO A 310 22.61 18.46 -2.67
CA PRO A 310 23.69 19.17 -3.34
C PRO A 310 24.81 19.55 -2.34
N GLY A 311 24.65 19.18 -1.07
CA GLY A 311 25.53 19.46 0.06
C GLY A 311 26.37 18.27 0.52
N ASP A 312 26.27 17.07 -0.08
CA ASP A 312 27.13 15.95 0.31
C ASP A 312 28.60 16.24 -0.08
N PRO A 313 29.53 16.41 0.88
CA PRO A 313 30.93 16.65 0.59
C PRO A 313 31.59 15.53 -0.22
N ALA A 314 31.08 14.29 -0.15
CA ALA A 314 31.59 13.17 -0.94
C ALA A 314 31.33 13.32 -2.45
N ALA A 315 30.24 14.01 -2.84
CA ALA A 315 29.93 14.30 -4.25
C ALA A 315 30.83 15.37 -4.86
N LYS A 316 31.50 16.20 -4.03
CA LYS A 316 32.47 17.20 -4.50
C LYS A 316 33.86 16.61 -4.73
N GLU A 317 34.29 15.65 -3.92
CA GLU A 317 35.60 15.00 -4.09
C GLU A 317 35.67 14.18 -5.39
N VAL A 318 34.64 13.39 -5.70
CA VAL A 318 34.58 12.58 -6.94
C VAL A 318 34.56 13.43 -8.21
N ARG A 319 34.07 14.69 -8.12
CA ARG A 319 34.02 15.64 -9.25
C ARG A 319 35.28 16.47 -9.39
N ALA A 320 36.09 16.57 -8.33
CA ALA A 320 37.40 17.22 -8.35
C ALA A 320 38.51 16.26 -8.80
N GLU A 321 38.35 14.96 -8.60
CA GLU A 321 39.34 13.95 -9.00
C GLU A 321 39.24 13.55 -10.49
N ASN A 322 38.13 13.90 -11.16
CA ASN A 322 37.89 13.65 -12.60
C ASN A 322 37.93 14.92 -13.48
N ARG A 323 38.59 15.98 -13.00
CA ARG A 323 38.91 17.19 -13.77
C ARG A 323 40.38 17.51 -13.66
#